data_AF-A0A239FP48-F1
#
_entry.id   AF-A0A239FP48-F1
#
_cell.length_a   1.000
_cell.length_b   1.000
_cell.length_c   1.000
_cell.angle_alpha   90.00
_cell.angle_beta   90.00
_cell.angle_gamma   90.00
#
_symmetry.space_group_name_H-M   'P 1'
#
loop_
_entity.id
_entity.type
_entity.pdbx_description
1 polymer ?
#
loop_
_entity_poly.entity_id
_entity_poly.type
_entity_poly.pdbx_seq_one_letter_code
_entity_poly.pdbx_strand_id
1 'polypeptide(L)'
;MRFEGTSAYIATEDLKVAVNAATMLRRPLLVKGEPGTGKTVLAEEVAKAFDAPLISWNIKSTTKAQQGLYEYDAVARLRDGQLGEERVHDIRNYIKKGKLWEAFTSPQLPVLLIDEIDKADIEFPNDLLQELDRMAFHVYETDETITAKERPIVVITSNNEKELPDAFLRRCFFHYIKFPDRDTMAEIVEVHFPGIQKTLVSRAMDIFYDVRDVPGLKKKPSTSELIDWLKLLLAEDMPLEVLQNRDVGKAIPPLHGALLKNEQDVMLFEKLAFMARRQGS
;
A
#
# COMPACT_ATOMS: atom_id res chain seq x y z
N MET A 1 20.13 12.71 5.54
CA MET A 1 19.33 11.49 5.84
C MET A 1 19.47 10.58 4.64
N ARG A 2 19.92 9.33 4.81
CA ARG A 2 20.06 8.35 3.73
C ARG A 2 19.36 7.06 4.14
N PHE A 3 18.47 6.57 3.29
CA PHE A 3 17.79 5.30 3.44
C PHE A 3 18.64 4.19 2.86
N GLU A 4 19.01 3.21 3.70
CA GLU A 4 19.83 2.04 3.31
C GLU A 4 19.03 0.73 3.31
N GLY A 5 17.73 0.79 3.63
CA GLY A 5 16.89 -0.37 3.95
C GLY A 5 16.83 -0.60 5.47
N THR A 6 16.03 -1.58 5.90
CA THR A 6 15.93 -2.00 7.30
C THR A 6 15.95 -3.53 7.38
N SER A 7 16.15 -4.08 8.58
CA SER A 7 16.15 -5.54 8.79
C SER A 7 14.81 -6.21 8.45
N ALA A 8 13.73 -5.43 8.35
CA ALA A 8 12.38 -5.91 8.07
C ALA A 8 11.92 -5.62 6.63
N TYR A 9 12.70 -4.89 5.82
CA TYR A 9 12.31 -4.52 4.47
C TYR A 9 13.48 -4.57 3.49
N ILE A 10 13.36 -5.50 2.54
CA ILE A 10 14.36 -5.74 1.50
C ILE A 10 14.15 -4.73 0.39
N ALA A 11 14.93 -3.64 0.44
CA ALA A 11 14.92 -2.60 -0.59
C ALA A 11 15.99 -2.92 -1.66
N THR A 12 15.58 -2.92 -2.92
CA THR A 12 16.53 -2.96 -4.05
C THR A 12 17.37 -1.67 -4.10
N GLU A 13 18.55 -1.71 -4.70
CA GLU A 13 19.39 -0.51 -4.84
C GLU A 13 18.68 0.61 -5.60
N ASP A 14 17.93 0.28 -6.65
CA ASP A 14 17.12 1.24 -7.41
C ASP A 14 16.07 1.93 -6.53
N LEU A 15 15.43 1.18 -5.63
CA LEU A 15 14.45 1.73 -4.69
C LEU A 15 15.13 2.66 -3.68
N LYS A 16 16.29 2.28 -3.13
CA LYS A 16 17.06 3.13 -2.23
C LYS A 16 17.46 4.43 -2.92
N VAL A 17 17.92 4.37 -4.18
CA VAL A 17 18.27 5.57 -4.95
C VAL A 17 17.05 6.47 -5.14
N ALA A 18 15.90 5.91 -5.52
CA ALA A 18 14.67 6.68 -5.71
C ALA A 18 14.21 7.38 -4.42
N VAL A 19 14.20 6.67 -3.28
CA VAL A 19 13.85 7.23 -1.96
C VAL A 19 14.80 8.35 -1.56
N ASN A 20 16.10 8.12 -1.71
CA ASN A 20 17.13 9.11 -1.36
C ASN A 20 17.05 10.36 -2.24
N ALA A 21 16.86 10.19 -3.55
CA ALA A 21 16.70 11.31 -4.49
C ALA A 21 15.44 12.13 -4.18
N ALA A 22 14.30 11.47 -3.94
CA ALA A 22 13.05 12.13 -3.58
C ALA A 22 13.17 12.91 -2.27
N THR A 23 13.80 12.30 -1.26
CA THR A 23 14.06 12.92 0.05
C THR A 23 14.98 14.13 -0.08
N MET A 24 16.10 14.00 -0.80
CA MET A 24 17.08 15.07 -0.97
C MET A 24 16.49 16.26 -1.73
N LEU A 25 15.69 16.01 -2.76
CA LEU A 25 15.09 17.05 -3.61
C LEU A 25 13.74 17.55 -3.08
N ARG A 26 13.24 16.97 -1.97
CA ARG A 26 11.94 17.30 -1.36
C ARG A 26 10.78 17.20 -2.36
N ARG A 27 10.87 16.23 -3.26
CA ARG A 27 9.84 15.93 -4.26
C ARG A 27 9.09 14.66 -3.86
N PRO A 28 7.79 14.54 -4.16
CA PRO A 28 7.05 13.33 -3.84
C PRO A 28 7.62 12.10 -4.55
N LEU A 29 7.62 10.96 -3.87
CA LEU A 29 7.94 9.65 -4.43
C LEU A 29 6.65 8.89 -4.70
N LEU A 30 6.34 8.64 -5.97
CA LEU A 30 5.27 7.74 -6.39
C LEU A 30 5.81 6.32 -6.57
N VAL A 31 5.24 5.40 -5.79
CA VAL A 31 5.59 3.99 -5.77
C VAL A 31 4.42 3.19 -6.35
N LYS A 32 4.65 2.57 -7.51
CA LYS A 32 3.70 1.65 -8.14
C LYS A 32 4.16 0.20 -7.99
N GLY A 33 3.21 -0.72 -8.02
CA GLY A 33 3.50 -2.15 -7.99
C GLY A 33 2.25 -2.96 -7.69
N GLU A 34 2.35 -4.27 -7.86
CA GLU A 34 1.26 -5.20 -7.54
C GLU A 34 0.84 -5.09 -6.05
N PRO A 35 -0.40 -5.47 -5.68
CA PRO A 35 -0.78 -5.61 -4.28
C PRO A 35 0.19 -6.52 -3.52
N GLY A 36 0.48 -6.17 -2.26
CA GLY A 36 1.36 -6.96 -1.39
C GLY A 36 2.87 -6.84 -1.64
N THR A 37 3.34 -5.96 -2.54
CA THR A 37 4.78 -5.71 -2.75
C THR A 37 5.44 -4.80 -1.70
N GLY A 38 4.75 -4.49 -0.60
CA GLY A 38 5.32 -3.70 0.50
C GLY A 38 5.39 -2.18 0.27
N LYS A 39 4.56 -1.63 -0.62
CA LYS A 39 4.52 -0.17 -0.91
C LYS A 39 4.20 0.69 0.32
N THR A 40 3.20 0.29 1.10
CA THR A 40 2.80 0.97 2.35
C THR A 40 3.91 0.87 3.40
N VAL A 41 4.47 -0.33 3.57
CA VAL A 41 5.56 -0.62 4.52
C VAL A 41 6.80 0.23 4.23
N LEU A 42 7.10 0.53 2.97
CA LEU A 42 8.21 1.42 2.62
C LEU A 42 8.15 2.77 3.35
N ALA A 43 6.98 3.40 3.44
CA ALA A 43 6.87 4.70 4.12
C ALA A 43 7.10 4.58 5.63
N GLU A 44 6.66 3.48 6.24
CA GLU A 44 6.93 3.16 7.65
C GLU A 44 8.43 3.00 7.90
N GLU A 45 9.13 2.28 7.02
CA GLU A 45 10.56 2.04 7.14
C GLU A 45 11.39 3.30 6.86
N VAL A 46 10.96 4.16 5.94
CA VAL A 46 11.56 5.48 5.73
C VAL A 46 11.39 6.36 6.96
N ALA A 47 10.20 6.37 7.58
CA ALA A 47 9.94 7.12 8.80
C ALA A 47 10.83 6.63 9.96
N LYS A 48 10.93 5.31 10.16
CA LYS A 48 11.81 4.70 11.16
C LYS A 48 13.29 5.03 10.90
N ALA A 49 13.76 4.90 9.66
CA ALA A 49 15.15 5.17 9.30
C ALA A 49 15.56 6.63 9.54
N PHE A 50 14.62 7.56 9.45
CA PHE A 50 14.86 8.99 9.64
C PHE A 50 14.45 9.51 11.02
N ASP A 51 13.99 8.63 11.91
CA ASP A 51 13.42 8.99 13.21
C ASP A 51 12.36 10.12 13.08
N ALA A 52 11.47 9.93 12.10
CA ALA A 52 10.49 10.92 11.69
C ALA A 52 9.06 10.45 12.02
N PRO A 53 8.15 11.37 12.41
CA PRO A 53 6.74 11.03 12.58
C PRO A 53 6.11 10.62 11.24
N LEU A 54 5.41 9.49 11.24
CA LEU A 54 4.63 9.02 10.09
C LEU A 54 3.20 9.54 10.17
N ILE A 55 2.74 10.20 9.11
CA ILE A 55 1.36 10.63 8.93
C ILE A 55 0.80 9.87 7.74
N SER A 56 -0.13 8.96 8.00
CA SER A 56 -0.73 8.13 6.96
C SER A 56 -2.13 8.63 6.57
N TRP A 57 -2.33 8.82 5.28
CA TRP A 57 -3.60 9.16 4.68
C TRP A 57 -4.02 8.08 3.67
N ASN A 58 -4.90 7.19 4.12
CA ASN A 58 -5.44 6.12 3.28
C ASN A 58 -6.60 6.65 2.43
N ILE A 59 -6.44 6.57 1.11
CA ILE A 59 -7.42 7.07 0.16
C ILE A 59 -8.54 6.05 -0.05
N LYS A 60 -9.78 6.54 -0.05
CA LYS A 60 -10.99 5.77 -0.34
C LYS A 60 -11.64 6.27 -1.63
N SER A 61 -12.57 5.48 -2.17
CA SER A 61 -13.31 5.85 -3.39
C SER A 61 -14.10 7.15 -3.27
N THR A 62 -14.47 7.54 -2.05
CA THR A 62 -15.20 8.78 -1.76
C THR A 62 -14.32 9.91 -1.26
N THR A 63 -13.01 9.70 -1.14
CA THR A 63 -12.09 10.71 -0.62
C THR A 63 -11.95 11.86 -1.60
N LYS A 64 -12.09 13.09 -1.07
CA LYS A 64 -11.86 14.34 -1.80
C LYS A 64 -10.60 15.02 -1.31
N ALA A 65 -9.92 15.76 -2.19
CA ALA A 65 -8.70 16.51 -1.87
C ALA A 65 -8.89 17.44 -0.66
N GLN A 66 -10.03 18.13 -0.61
CA GLN A 66 -10.42 19.00 0.50
C GLN A 66 -10.36 18.31 1.87
N GLN A 67 -10.73 17.02 1.98
CA GLN A 67 -10.69 16.29 3.26
C GLN A 67 -9.26 16.04 3.75
N GLY A 68 -8.29 16.04 2.83
CA GLY A 68 -6.87 16.04 3.18
C GLY A 68 -6.43 17.36 3.81
N LEU A 69 -7.04 18.47 3.39
CA LEU A 69 -6.75 19.81 3.89
C LEU A 69 -7.48 20.04 5.22
N TYR A 70 -8.82 20.11 5.19
CA TYR A 70 -9.68 20.28 6.35
C TYR A 70 -11.15 20.05 6.01
N GLU A 71 -11.96 19.76 7.03
CA GLU A 71 -13.43 19.72 6.94
C GLU A 71 -14.02 20.80 7.84
N TYR A 72 -14.99 21.57 7.33
CA TYR A 72 -15.74 22.55 8.10
C TYR A 72 -17.12 22.00 8.48
N ASP A 73 -17.38 21.87 9.77
CA ASP A 73 -18.65 21.38 10.31
C ASP A 73 -19.66 22.53 10.49
N ALA A 74 -20.22 22.97 9.37
CA ALA A 74 -21.25 24.01 9.35
C ALA A 74 -22.51 23.62 10.14
N VAL A 75 -22.82 22.31 10.24
CA VAL A 75 -24.03 21.80 10.91
C VAL A 75 -23.88 21.92 12.42
N ALA A 76 -22.74 21.49 12.98
CA ALA A 76 -22.45 21.68 14.39
C ALA A 76 -22.47 23.17 14.76
N ARG A 77 -21.89 24.03 13.90
CA ARG A 77 -21.90 25.49 14.14
C ARG A 77 -23.31 26.06 14.16
N LEU A 78 -24.16 25.67 13.20
CA LEU A 78 -25.54 26.14 13.15
C LEU A 78 -26.33 25.72 14.39
N ARG A 79 -26.18 24.45 14.80
CA ARG A 79 -26.85 23.91 16.00
C ARG A 79 -26.43 24.68 17.25
N ASP A 80 -25.13 24.85 17.47
CA ASP A 80 -24.63 25.53 18.66
C ASP A 80 -25.01 27.02 18.68
N GLY A 81 -25.08 27.65 17.50
CA GLY A 81 -25.60 29.01 17.35
C GLY A 81 -27.08 29.14 17.73
N GLN A 82 -27.89 28.11 17.49
CA GLN A 82 -29.29 28.06 17.94
C GLN A 82 -29.41 27.83 19.45
N LEU A 83 -28.46 27.11 20.05
CA LEU A 83 -28.42 26.81 21.49
C LEU A 83 -27.79 27.94 22.32
N GLY A 84 -27.20 28.95 21.67
CA GLY A 84 -26.56 30.09 22.35
C GLY A 84 -25.21 29.74 22.99
N GLU A 85 -24.50 28.74 22.48
CA GLU A 85 -23.18 28.37 23.00
C GLU A 85 -22.11 29.40 22.60
N GLU A 86 -21.30 29.88 23.56
CA GLU A 86 -20.25 30.88 23.30
C GLU A 86 -19.20 30.41 22.29
N ARG A 87 -18.98 29.09 22.18
CA ARG A 87 -18.00 28.50 21.25
C ARG A 87 -18.32 28.77 19.77
N VAL A 88 -19.56 29.14 19.45
CA VAL A 88 -19.99 29.47 18.08
C VAL A 88 -19.29 30.70 17.49
N HIS A 89 -18.80 31.59 18.37
CA HIS A 89 -18.15 32.85 17.97
C HIS A 89 -16.77 32.64 17.36
N ASP A 90 -16.09 31.52 17.67
CA ASP A 90 -14.83 31.14 17.02
C ASP A 90 -15.05 30.02 16.01
N ILE A 91 -14.93 30.36 14.73
CA ILE A 91 -15.10 29.41 13.62
C ILE A 91 -14.09 28.26 13.66
N ARG A 92 -12.92 28.46 14.28
CA ARG A 92 -11.87 27.43 14.40
C ARG A 92 -12.34 26.19 15.16
N ASN A 93 -13.33 26.34 16.04
CA ASN A 93 -13.92 25.22 16.78
C ASN A 93 -14.64 24.22 15.89
N TYR A 94 -14.94 24.59 14.63
CA TYR A 94 -15.67 23.79 13.66
C TYR A 94 -14.80 23.33 12.50
N ILE A 95 -13.50 23.59 12.56
CA ILE A 95 -12.54 23.17 11.54
C ILE A 95 -11.84 21.92 12.04
N LYS A 96 -12.09 20.82 11.34
CA LYS A 96 -11.39 19.56 11.56
C LYS A 96 -10.21 19.48 10.61
N LYS A 97 -9.00 19.45 11.18
CA LYS A 97 -7.74 19.37 10.43
C LYS A 97 -7.65 18.06 9.67
N GLY A 98 -7.28 18.12 8.39
CA GLY A 98 -6.98 16.96 7.56
C GLY A 98 -5.52 16.51 7.68
N LYS A 99 -5.17 15.43 6.97
CA LYS A 99 -3.82 14.84 7.04
C LYS A 99 -2.71 15.70 6.46
N LEU A 100 -2.99 16.47 5.41
CA LEU A 100 -2.05 17.47 4.89
C LEU A 100 -1.84 18.61 5.87
N TRP A 101 -2.90 19.05 6.58
CA TRP A 101 -2.75 20.04 7.64
C TRP A 101 -1.84 19.53 8.76
N GLU A 102 -2.09 18.31 9.26
CA GLU A 102 -1.25 17.67 10.27
C GLU A 102 0.22 17.64 9.81
N ALA A 103 0.47 17.23 8.55
CA ALA A 103 1.82 17.17 8.00
C ALA A 103 2.48 18.55 7.86
N PHE A 104 1.75 19.56 7.37
CA PHE A 104 2.31 20.90 7.16
C PHE A 104 2.57 21.62 8.47
N THR A 105 1.73 21.39 9.49
CA THR A 105 1.89 22.04 10.79
C THR A 105 2.76 21.28 11.78
N SER A 106 3.24 20.09 11.41
CA SER A 106 4.15 19.27 12.20
C SER A 106 5.38 20.06 12.64
N PRO A 107 5.77 19.99 13.92
CA PRO A 107 6.96 20.68 14.43
C PRO A 107 8.28 20.00 14.03
N GLN A 108 8.21 18.72 13.65
CA GLN A 108 9.34 17.92 13.17
C GLN A 108 9.11 17.54 11.72
N LEU A 109 10.17 17.23 10.98
CA LEU A 109 10.07 16.77 9.60
C LEU A 109 9.26 15.45 9.53
N PRO A 110 8.04 15.44 8.98
CA PRO A 110 7.26 14.22 8.92
C PRO A 110 7.47 13.47 7.60
N VAL A 111 7.20 12.17 7.65
CA VAL A 111 6.92 11.37 6.45
C VAL A 111 5.42 11.36 6.25
N LEU A 112 4.94 11.83 5.11
CA LEU A 112 3.54 11.79 4.71
C LEU A 112 3.34 10.64 3.72
N LEU A 113 2.57 9.65 4.11
CA LEU A 113 2.11 8.57 3.24
C LEU A 113 0.71 8.92 2.69
N ILE A 114 0.59 9.01 1.37
CA ILE A 114 -0.70 9.02 0.66
C ILE A 114 -0.89 7.63 0.04
N ASP A 115 -1.65 6.78 0.72
CA ASP A 115 -1.77 5.38 0.36
C ASP A 115 -2.93 5.14 -0.62
N GLU A 116 -2.67 4.36 -1.66
CA GLU A 116 -3.64 3.92 -2.67
C GLU A 116 -4.36 5.09 -3.37
N ILE A 117 -3.58 6.06 -3.85
CA ILE A 117 -4.08 7.30 -4.47
C ILE A 117 -5.04 7.06 -5.65
N ASP A 118 -4.92 5.91 -6.31
CA ASP A 118 -5.75 5.49 -7.45
C ASP A 118 -7.13 4.96 -7.07
N LYS A 119 -7.46 4.84 -5.77
CA LYS A 119 -8.80 4.45 -5.32
C LYS A 119 -9.83 5.56 -5.47
N ALA A 120 -9.44 6.81 -5.28
CA ALA A 120 -10.33 7.96 -5.41
C ALA A 120 -10.73 8.24 -6.87
N ASP A 121 -11.51 9.30 -7.07
CA ASP A 121 -11.87 9.80 -8.39
C ASP A 121 -10.63 10.17 -9.22
N ILE A 122 -10.75 10.15 -10.56
CA ILE A 122 -9.64 10.47 -11.47
C ILE A 122 -9.15 11.93 -11.33
N GLU A 123 -10.01 12.82 -10.83
CA GLU A 123 -9.67 14.23 -10.58
C GLU A 123 -8.82 14.40 -9.31
N PHE A 124 -8.95 13.49 -8.34
CA PHE A 124 -8.34 13.59 -7.01
C PHE A 124 -6.81 13.87 -7.01
N PRO A 125 -5.98 13.18 -7.82
CA PRO A 125 -4.55 13.46 -7.83
C PRO A 125 -4.22 14.88 -8.31
N ASN A 126 -4.96 15.39 -9.31
CA ASN A 126 -4.75 16.73 -9.85
C ASN A 126 -5.15 17.81 -8.84
N ASP A 127 -6.22 17.57 -8.09
CA ASP A 127 -6.72 18.46 -7.05
C ASP A 127 -5.76 18.63 -5.86
N LEU A 128 -4.75 17.77 -5.74
CA LEU A 128 -3.71 17.86 -4.71
C LEU A 128 -2.39 18.48 -5.22
N LEU A 129 -2.28 18.73 -6.53
CA LEU A 129 -1.01 19.13 -7.12
C LEU A 129 -0.51 20.47 -6.60
N GLN A 130 -1.42 21.44 -6.48
CA GLN A 130 -1.05 22.77 -6.06
C GLN A 130 -0.52 22.77 -4.63
N GLU A 131 -1.18 22.03 -3.75
CA GLU A 131 -0.89 21.94 -2.33
C GLU A 131 0.40 21.17 -2.08
N LEU A 132 0.64 20.09 -2.83
CA LEU A 132 1.90 19.32 -2.75
C LEU A 132 3.08 20.07 -3.40
N ASP A 133 2.85 20.88 -4.44
CA ASP A 133 3.92 21.67 -5.06
C ASP A 133 4.33 22.85 -4.16
N ARG A 134 3.34 23.62 -3.69
CA ARG A 134 3.54 24.82 -2.86
C ARG A 134 3.81 24.50 -1.40
N MET A 135 3.44 23.31 -0.95
CA MET A 135 3.44 22.92 0.46
C MET A 135 2.63 23.90 1.32
N ALA A 136 1.53 24.39 0.76
CA ALA A 136 0.63 25.34 1.41
C ALA A 136 -0.79 25.24 0.83
N PHE A 137 -1.79 25.57 1.65
CA PHE A 137 -3.19 25.71 1.22
C PHE A 137 -3.89 26.82 2.00
N HIS A 138 -4.98 27.36 1.45
CA HIS A 138 -5.78 28.41 2.07
C HIS A 138 -7.02 27.81 2.77
N VAL A 139 -7.37 28.40 3.91
CA VAL A 139 -8.51 28.02 4.74
C VAL A 139 -9.51 29.16 4.69
N TYR A 140 -10.54 29.00 3.89
CA TYR A 140 -11.50 30.06 3.56
C TYR A 140 -12.25 30.58 4.78
N GLU A 141 -12.57 29.69 5.72
CA GLU A 141 -13.33 29.98 6.93
C GLU A 141 -12.59 30.91 7.89
N THR A 142 -11.26 30.78 7.99
CA THR A 142 -10.42 31.60 8.87
C THR A 142 -9.64 32.68 8.13
N ASP A 143 -9.70 32.68 6.80
CA ASP A 143 -8.84 33.48 5.91
C ASP A 143 -7.34 33.31 6.22
N GLU A 144 -6.95 32.08 6.53
CA GLU A 144 -5.56 31.74 6.88
C GLU A 144 -4.92 30.89 5.79
N THR A 145 -3.64 31.14 5.49
CA THR A 145 -2.84 30.23 4.67
C THR A 145 -1.99 29.35 5.57
N ILE A 146 -2.19 28.04 5.47
CA ILE A 146 -1.39 27.04 6.16
C ILE A 146 -0.23 26.65 5.27
N THR A 147 0.99 26.95 5.70
CA THR A 147 2.22 26.61 4.99
C THR A 147 3.01 25.60 5.81
N ALA A 148 3.63 24.63 5.13
CA ALA A 148 4.47 23.62 5.76
C ALA A 148 5.65 24.28 6.49
N LYS A 149 5.76 24.02 7.80
CA LYS A 149 6.93 24.43 8.60
C LYS A 149 8.18 23.68 8.14
N GLU A 150 8.03 22.37 8.00
CA GLU A 150 9.01 21.46 7.44
C GLU A 150 8.40 20.78 6.23
N ARG A 151 9.08 20.82 5.08
CA ARG A 151 8.57 20.22 3.84
C ARG A 151 8.57 18.68 4.01
N PRO A 152 7.39 18.04 4.07
CA PRO A 152 7.29 16.60 4.36
C PRO A 152 8.02 15.76 3.32
N ILE A 153 8.51 14.60 3.74
CA ILE A 153 8.92 13.54 2.81
C ILE A 153 7.64 12.84 2.38
N VAL A 154 7.23 13.06 1.13
CA VAL A 154 5.95 12.54 0.63
C VAL A 154 6.17 11.22 -0.11
N VAL A 155 5.54 10.16 0.37
CA VAL A 155 5.46 8.85 -0.29
C VAL A 155 4.02 8.64 -0.73
N ILE A 156 3.82 8.36 -2.01
CA ILE A 156 2.51 8.12 -2.62
C ILE A 156 2.53 6.70 -3.16
N THR A 157 1.53 5.90 -2.86
CA THR A 157 1.44 4.52 -3.39
C THR A 157 0.26 4.39 -4.34
N SER A 158 0.39 3.48 -5.31
CA SER A 158 -0.70 3.08 -6.21
C SER A 158 -0.60 1.60 -6.54
N ASN A 159 -1.75 0.93 -6.57
CA ASN A 159 -1.86 -0.48 -6.98
C ASN A 159 -1.99 -0.64 -8.51
N ASN A 160 -1.90 0.47 -9.24
CA ASN A 160 -2.12 0.55 -10.68
C ASN A 160 -3.54 0.09 -11.09
N GLU A 161 -4.53 0.35 -10.23
CA GLU A 161 -5.95 0.05 -10.50
C GLU A 161 -6.54 1.04 -11.52
N LYS A 162 -6.13 2.31 -11.43
CA LYS A 162 -6.47 3.38 -12.36
C LYS A 162 -5.20 4.07 -12.86
N GLU A 163 -5.26 4.55 -14.09
CA GLU A 163 -4.17 5.33 -14.66
C GLU A 163 -4.15 6.73 -14.03
N LEU A 164 -2.96 7.16 -13.60
CA LEU A 164 -2.77 8.47 -12.98
C LEU A 164 -2.43 9.51 -14.07
N PRO A 165 -2.97 10.73 -13.99
CA PRO A 165 -2.70 11.76 -14.98
C PRO A 165 -1.21 12.10 -15.14
N ASP A 166 -0.78 12.32 -16.38
CA ASP A 166 0.59 12.73 -16.75
C ASP A 166 1.09 13.95 -15.96
N ALA A 167 0.21 14.93 -15.72
CA ALA A 167 0.53 16.13 -14.96
C ALA A 167 0.95 15.81 -13.51
N PHE A 168 0.39 14.75 -12.94
CA PHE A 168 0.73 14.24 -11.61
C PHE A 168 2.07 13.50 -11.63
N LEU A 169 2.23 12.60 -12.60
CA LEU A 169 3.45 11.80 -12.75
C LEU A 169 4.71 12.67 -12.92
N ARG A 170 4.64 13.73 -13.73
CA ARG A 170 5.79 14.63 -13.99
C ARG A 170 6.30 15.36 -12.73
N ARG A 171 5.47 15.50 -11.70
CA ARG A 171 5.81 16.17 -10.44
C ARG A 171 6.41 15.22 -9.40
N CYS A 172 6.26 13.92 -9.58
CA CYS A 172 6.78 12.91 -8.69
C CYS A 172 8.06 12.26 -9.22
N PHE A 173 8.95 11.82 -8.33
CA PHE A 173 9.85 10.72 -8.65
C PHE A 173 9.03 9.45 -8.78
N PHE A 174 9.35 8.62 -9.76
CA PHE A 174 8.61 7.40 -10.04
C PHE A 174 9.47 6.17 -9.77
N HIS A 175 8.93 5.22 -9.04
CA HIS A 175 9.54 3.90 -8.87
C HIS A 175 8.49 2.80 -8.99
N TYR A 176 8.80 1.76 -9.76
CA TYR A 176 7.98 0.57 -9.88
C TYR A 176 8.60 -0.59 -9.09
N ILE A 177 7.94 -1.01 -8.02
CA ILE A 177 8.32 -2.20 -7.26
C ILE A 177 7.80 -3.42 -8.00
N LYS A 178 8.74 -4.18 -8.56
CA LYS A 178 8.47 -5.47 -9.18
C LYS A 178 8.00 -6.46 -8.12
N PHE A 179 7.13 -7.38 -8.52
CA PHE A 179 6.80 -8.51 -7.66
C PHE A 179 8.08 -9.30 -7.33
N PRO A 180 8.31 -9.71 -6.07
CA PRO A 180 9.57 -10.34 -5.69
C PRO A 180 9.82 -11.63 -6.48
N ASP A 181 11.07 -11.85 -6.87
CA ASP A 181 11.53 -13.14 -7.39
C ASP A 181 11.66 -14.17 -6.26
N ARG A 182 12.00 -15.41 -6.62
CA ARG A 182 12.07 -16.52 -5.66
C ARG A 182 13.08 -16.27 -4.55
N ASP A 183 14.22 -15.66 -4.87
CA ASP A 183 15.28 -15.40 -3.90
C ASP A 183 14.84 -14.32 -2.91
N THR A 184 14.33 -13.19 -3.43
CA THR A 184 13.78 -12.11 -2.60
C THR A 184 12.60 -12.59 -1.76
N MET A 185 11.71 -13.43 -2.32
CA MET A 185 10.57 -13.99 -1.61
C MET A 185 11.01 -14.92 -0.46
N ALA A 186 12.07 -15.71 -0.65
CA ALA A 186 12.61 -16.56 0.40
C ALA A 186 13.14 -15.73 1.57
N GLU A 187 13.83 -14.62 1.29
CA GLU A 187 14.28 -13.68 2.31
C GLU A 187 13.09 -13.05 3.07
N ILE A 188 12.03 -12.64 2.36
CA ILE A 188 10.80 -12.14 2.97
C ILE A 188 10.20 -13.20 3.90
N VAL A 189 10.10 -14.46 3.44
CA VAL A 189 9.56 -15.56 4.25
C VAL A 189 10.39 -15.80 5.50
N GLU A 190 11.73 -15.75 5.43
CA GLU A 190 12.60 -15.92 6.60
C GLU A 190 12.37 -14.83 7.66
N VAL A 191 12.15 -13.58 7.24
CA VAL A 191 11.82 -12.47 8.16
C VAL A 191 10.50 -12.72 8.89
N HIS A 192 9.50 -13.29 8.21
CA HIS A 192 8.19 -13.58 8.79
C HIS A 192 8.12 -14.88 9.59
N PHE A 193 8.94 -15.88 9.24
CA PHE A 193 8.98 -17.20 9.88
C PHE A 193 10.42 -17.64 10.15
N PRO A 194 11.11 -17.03 11.14
CA PRO A 194 12.48 -17.39 11.45
C PRO A 194 12.62 -18.88 11.80
N GLY A 195 13.52 -19.58 11.12
CA GLY A 195 13.78 -21.00 11.39
C GLY A 195 12.76 -21.99 10.81
N ILE A 196 11.90 -21.55 9.88
CA ILE A 196 11.01 -22.45 9.13
C ILE A 196 11.80 -23.49 8.33
N GLN A 197 11.22 -24.69 8.16
CA GLN A 197 11.87 -25.75 7.38
C GLN A 197 12.03 -25.31 5.92
N LYS A 198 13.28 -25.19 5.45
CA LYS A 198 13.60 -24.74 4.08
C LYS A 198 12.93 -25.58 2.98
N THR A 199 12.75 -26.87 3.22
CA THR A 199 12.05 -27.79 2.30
C THR A 199 10.57 -27.46 2.15
N LEU A 200 9.90 -27.06 3.25
CA LEU A 200 8.51 -26.60 3.23
C LEU A 200 8.40 -25.30 2.42
N VAL A 201 9.26 -24.32 2.71
CA VAL A 201 9.29 -23.03 2.01
C VAL A 201 9.52 -23.22 0.52
N SER A 202 10.54 -23.99 0.13
CA SER A 202 10.83 -24.24 -1.28
C SER A 202 9.62 -24.81 -2.03
N ARG A 203 8.91 -25.78 -1.44
CA ARG A 203 7.73 -26.40 -2.06
C ARG A 203 6.53 -25.47 -2.12
N ALA A 204 6.31 -24.71 -1.05
CA ALA A 204 5.27 -23.70 -1.02
C ALA A 204 5.53 -22.62 -2.08
N MET A 205 6.78 -22.17 -2.22
CA MET A 205 7.16 -21.24 -3.29
C MET A 205 6.95 -21.82 -4.68
N ASP A 206 7.30 -23.10 -4.91
CA ASP A 206 7.04 -23.77 -6.19
C ASP A 206 5.55 -23.68 -6.56
N ILE A 207 4.68 -24.13 -5.65
CA ILE A 207 3.23 -24.10 -5.86
C ILE A 207 2.73 -22.66 -6.06
N PHE A 208 3.22 -21.71 -5.26
CA PHE A 208 2.82 -20.32 -5.32
C PHE A 208 3.12 -19.67 -6.68
N TYR A 209 4.34 -19.85 -7.19
CA TYR A 209 4.72 -19.31 -8.50
C TYR A 209 4.04 -20.08 -9.64
N ASP A 210 3.90 -21.40 -9.54
CA ASP A 210 3.13 -22.20 -10.51
C ASP A 210 1.69 -21.68 -10.62
N VAL A 211 1.05 -21.34 -9.50
CA VAL A 211 -0.29 -20.72 -9.48
C VAL A 211 -0.28 -19.34 -10.16
N ARG A 212 0.72 -18.49 -9.87
CA ARG A 212 0.84 -17.15 -10.49
C ARG A 212 1.08 -17.19 -12.00
N ASP A 213 1.69 -18.25 -12.49
CA ASP A 213 2.04 -18.46 -13.90
C ASP A 213 0.90 -19.08 -14.73
N VAL A 214 -0.21 -19.50 -14.08
CA VAL A 214 -1.40 -20.01 -14.79
C VAL A 214 -1.97 -18.93 -15.72
N PRO A 215 -2.04 -19.17 -17.05
CA PRO A 215 -2.60 -18.22 -17.99
C PRO A 215 -4.09 -17.98 -17.73
N GLY A 216 -4.50 -16.71 -17.82
CA GLY A 216 -5.91 -16.33 -17.65
C GLY A 216 -6.35 -16.15 -16.19
N LEU A 217 -5.44 -16.31 -15.22
CA LEU A 217 -5.72 -15.99 -13.83
C LEU A 217 -6.04 -14.50 -13.68
N LYS A 218 -7.21 -14.19 -13.12
CA LYS A 218 -7.65 -12.79 -12.97
C LYS A 218 -6.93 -12.10 -11.84
N LYS A 219 -6.80 -12.77 -10.69
CA LYS A 219 -6.11 -12.22 -9.52
C LYS A 219 -4.94 -13.12 -9.14
N LYS A 220 -3.73 -12.68 -9.48
CA LYS A 220 -2.50 -13.35 -9.05
C LYS A 220 -2.35 -13.22 -7.53
N PRO A 221 -2.04 -14.31 -6.80
CA PRO A 221 -1.82 -14.25 -5.36
C PRO A 221 -0.57 -13.42 -5.04
N SER A 222 -0.68 -12.52 -4.07
CA SER A 222 0.35 -11.62 -3.58
C SER A 222 1.21 -12.25 -2.48
N THR A 223 2.26 -11.52 -2.07
CA THR A 223 3.11 -11.90 -0.92
C THR A 223 2.31 -12.12 0.35
N SER A 224 1.27 -11.32 0.62
CA SER A 224 0.42 -11.51 1.81
C SER A 224 -0.36 -12.83 1.75
N GLU A 225 -0.88 -13.20 0.57
CA GLU A 225 -1.57 -14.47 0.38
C GLU A 225 -0.62 -15.67 0.54
N LEU A 226 0.66 -15.56 0.13
CA LEU A 226 1.69 -16.57 0.42
C LEU A 226 1.97 -16.70 1.93
N ILE A 227 2.18 -15.58 2.62
CA ILE A 227 2.47 -15.56 4.06
C ILE A 227 1.31 -16.19 4.84
N ASP A 228 0.06 -15.82 4.52
CA ASP A 228 -1.10 -16.39 5.20
C ASP A 228 -1.29 -17.88 4.88
N TRP A 229 -0.99 -18.31 3.66
CA TRP A 229 -0.99 -19.72 3.31
C TRP A 229 0.08 -20.51 4.08
N LEU A 230 1.30 -19.98 4.22
CA LEU A 230 2.35 -20.59 5.04
C LEU A 230 1.94 -20.68 6.52
N LYS A 231 1.31 -19.63 7.09
CA LYS A 231 0.77 -19.70 8.47
C LYS A 231 -0.22 -20.85 8.62
N LEU A 232 -1.13 -21.01 7.66
CA LEU A 232 -2.13 -22.07 7.69
C LEU A 232 -1.51 -23.47 7.58
N LEU A 233 -0.53 -23.65 6.69
CA LEU A 233 0.19 -24.93 6.56
C LEU A 233 0.90 -25.32 7.85
N LEU A 234 1.47 -24.35 8.57
CA LEU A 234 2.12 -24.57 9.87
C LEU A 234 1.10 -24.84 10.98
N ALA A 235 -0.03 -24.15 10.98
CA ALA A 235 -1.08 -24.31 12.00
C ALA A 235 -1.76 -25.69 11.94
N GLU A 236 -1.91 -26.24 10.74
CA GLU A 236 -2.53 -27.56 10.51
C GLU A 236 -1.53 -28.73 10.60
N ASP A 237 -0.25 -28.47 10.96
CA ASP A 237 0.85 -29.44 10.98
C ASP A 237 0.88 -30.34 9.73
N MET A 238 0.66 -29.72 8.57
CA MET A 238 0.41 -30.45 7.34
C MET A 238 1.64 -31.27 6.93
N PRO A 239 1.51 -32.59 6.73
CA PRO A 239 2.65 -33.41 6.35
C PRO A 239 3.20 -32.94 5.01
N LEU A 240 4.52 -32.83 4.92
CA LEU A 240 5.25 -32.43 3.71
C LEU A 240 4.84 -33.24 2.47
N GLU A 241 4.36 -34.47 2.66
CA GLU A 241 3.82 -35.39 1.63
C GLU A 241 2.58 -34.85 0.91
N VAL A 242 1.75 -34.05 1.58
CA VAL A 242 0.55 -33.45 0.97
C VAL A 242 0.94 -32.42 -0.10
N LEU A 243 2.09 -31.76 0.09
CA LEU A 243 2.68 -30.86 -0.90
C LEU A 243 3.53 -31.60 -1.97
N GLN A 244 3.79 -32.91 -1.80
CA GLN A 244 4.61 -33.72 -2.72
C GLN A 244 3.83 -34.33 -3.87
N ASN A 245 2.55 -34.61 -3.65
CA ASN A 245 1.72 -35.29 -4.65
C ASN A 245 1.39 -34.33 -5.80
N ARG A 246 2.32 -34.21 -6.75
CA ARG A 246 2.14 -33.65 -8.11
C ARG A 246 1.21 -34.52 -8.97
N ASP A 247 0.16 -35.08 -8.38
CA ASP A 247 -0.90 -35.67 -9.19
C ASP A 247 -1.52 -34.52 -9.96
N VAL A 248 -1.36 -34.54 -11.29
CA VAL A 248 -1.94 -33.56 -12.21
C VAL A 248 -3.47 -33.49 -12.02
N GLY A 249 -4.06 -34.52 -11.41
CA GLY A 249 -5.45 -34.53 -10.96
C GLY A 249 -5.76 -33.84 -9.63
N LYS A 250 -4.80 -33.53 -8.76
CA LYS A 250 -4.99 -32.72 -7.55
C LYS A 250 -4.46 -31.30 -7.76
N ALA A 251 -4.75 -30.69 -8.91
CA ALA A 251 -4.16 -29.41 -9.34
C ALA A 251 -4.50 -28.19 -8.45
N ILE A 252 -5.31 -28.37 -7.41
CA ILE A 252 -5.69 -27.31 -6.48
C ILE A 252 -4.81 -27.44 -5.23
N PRO A 253 -4.01 -26.41 -4.88
CA PRO A 253 -3.22 -26.40 -3.66
C PRO A 253 -4.07 -26.72 -2.41
N PRO A 254 -3.53 -27.42 -1.40
CA PRO A 254 -4.23 -27.56 -0.14
C PRO A 254 -4.50 -26.17 0.43
N LEU A 255 -5.68 -25.98 1.04
CA LEU A 255 -6.09 -24.68 1.58
C LEU A 255 -6.03 -23.55 0.53
N HIS A 256 -6.29 -23.86 -0.75
CA HIS A 256 -6.25 -22.90 -1.87
C HIS A 256 -7.05 -21.63 -1.63
N GLY A 257 -8.08 -21.62 -0.78
CA GLY A 257 -8.80 -20.39 -0.41
C GLY A 257 -7.91 -19.32 0.25
N ALA A 258 -6.71 -19.67 0.69
CA ALA A 258 -5.67 -18.74 1.12
C ALA A 258 -5.01 -18.02 -0.06
N LEU A 259 -4.79 -18.71 -1.18
CA LEU A 259 -4.11 -18.22 -2.38
C LEU A 259 -5.10 -17.64 -3.42
N LEU A 260 -6.17 -18.37 -3.72
CA LEU A 260 -7.18 -18.02 -4.72
C LEU A 260 -8.35 -17.31 -4.04
N LYS A 261 -8.53 -16.03 -4.36
CA LYS A 261 -9.59 -15.17 -3.79
C LYS A 261 -10.74 -14.87 -4.78
N ASN A 262 -10.76 -15.52 -5.93
CA ASN A 262 -11.76 -15.29 -6.98
C ASN A 262 -12.38 -16.63 -7.42
N GLU A 263 -13.71 -16.69 -7.44
CA GLU A 263 -14.47 -17.90 -7.80
C GLU A 263 -14.15 -18.40 -9.22
N GLN A 264 -13.95 -17.49 -10.18
CA GLN A 264 -13.61 -17.85 -11.56
C GLN A 264 -12.21 -18.45 -11.66
N ASP A 265 -11.28 -17.98 -10.83
CA ASP A 265 -9.94 -18.54 -10.73
C ASP A 265 -10.02 -19.95 -10.12
N VAL A 266 -10.84 -20.18 -9.09
CA VAL A 266 -11.09 -21.52 -8.53
C VAL A 266 -11.68 -22.46 -9.59
N MET A 267 -12.72 -22.03 -10.31
CA MET A 267 -13.33 -22.81 -11.40
C MET A 267 -12.33 -23.11 -12.53
N LEU A 268 -11.41 -22.20 -12.83
CA LEU A 268 -10.35 -22.42 -13.81
C LEU A 268 -9.43 -23.56 -13.36
N PHE A 269 -8.98 -23.55 -12.11
CA PHE A 269 -8.16 -24.62 -11.56
C PHE A 269 -8.90 -25.97 -11.52
N GLU A 270 -10.20 -25.98 -11.18
CA GLU A 270 -11.02 -27.20 -11.22
C GLU A 270 -11.11 -27.79 -12.64
N LYS A 271 -11.30 -26.94 -13.66
CA LYS A 271 -11.30 -27.38 -15.07
C LYS A 271 -9.95 -27.93 -15.50
N LEU A 272 -8.86 -27.26 -15.14
CA LEU A 272 -7.50 -27.71 -15.44
C LEU A 272 -7.21 -29.07 -14.77
N ALA A 273 -7.59 -29.23 -13.50
CA ALA A 273 -7.48 -30.49 -12.77
C ALA A 273 -8.28 -31.62 -13.46
N PHE A 274 -9.50 -31.33 -13.92
CA PHE A 274 -10.35 -32.29 -14.60
C PHE A 274 -9.77 -32.73 -15.96
N MET A 275 -9.24 -31.79 -16.75
CA MET A 275 -8.60 -32.08 -18.04
C MET A 275 -7.34 -32.93 -17.86
N ALA A 276 -6.54 -32.62 -16.86
CA ALA A 276 -5.34 -33.38 -16.52
C ALA A 276 -5.64 -34.82 -16.10
N ARG A 277 -6.69 -35.05 -15.27
CA ARG A 277 -7.13 -36.41 -14.91
C ARG A 277 -7.50 -37.24 -16.14
N ARG A 278 -8.15 -36.61 -17.13
CA ARG A 278 -8.56 -37.28 -18.38
C ARG A 278 -7.42 -37.62 -19.32
N GLN A 279 -6.31 -36.89 -19.29
CA GLN A 279 -5.13 -37.17 -20.13
C GLN A 279 -4.17 -38.19 -19.51
N GLY A 280 -4.25 -38.38 -18.18
CA GLY A 280 -3.50 -39.41 -17.45
C GLY A 280 -4.24 -40.74 -17.22
N SER A 281 -5.44 -40.90 -17.81
CA SER A 281 -6.22 -42.16 -17.84
C SER A 281 -6.13 -42.80 -19.21
#